data_AF-A0A9P9XWB8-F1
#
_entry.id   AF-A0A9P9XWB8-F1
#
_cell.length_a   1.000
_cell.length_b   1.000
_cell.length_c   1.000
_cell.angle_alpha   90.00
_cell.angle_beta   90.00
_cell.angle_gamma   90.00
#
_symmetry.space_group_name_H-M   'P 1'
#
loop_
_entity.id
_entity.type
_entity.pdbx_description
1 polymer ?
#
loop_
_entity_poly.entity_id
_entity_poly.type
_entity_poly.pdbx_seq_one_letter_code
_entity_poly.pdbx_strand_id
1 'polypeptide(L)'
;MEDGTFDPERCAALHNQILQRAIAQSPHEVPEVGRSIRRDLVRRMRERVPACATWILDTDRDAEGSDDDSEDGMDDGSDDCDRDGENDARDAKPLEQRRIYRFFSQLDSFRPDSLPLTAEFRQPDPQCMKIHGTVFGESDDREIILLYPDNLTDTYMDGGLYLDLDSFYATSWRLDISQLPPDESPSWLPLEVVLVKMLEMWDRGKFCRDSWSNAIDFVPWVVRDLEDALEAWDELLVAITERMPGLPPSTEKESMLPADLVEQYEISPFGKAFLSSASRPRCRFVAPGLTTFTTDSFSSLMDAEDDASPRRRFNASAPEGSGMFACCLLPSVTDTVSATPDDPTFDRGWGVGKFTIARRPGLYVQGHEFADGTLLITDRGIANTWSFTVRRPWGEERPLRLVEMLDAWIDCVRSGTWDVGEEGVVTSNAWFADPQTKDDRTLPWLLHFL
;
A
#
# COMPACT_ATOMS: atom_id res chain seq x y z
N MET A 1 15.55 -3.23 -18.27
CA MET A 1 14.72 -2.02 -18.36
C MET A 1 15.66 -0.91 -18.78
N GLU A 2 15.33 -0.20 -19.86
CA GLU A 2 15.91 1.11 -20.13
C GLU A 2 15.77 1.95 -18.84
N ASP A 3 16.76 2.79 -18.53
CA ASP A 3 16.79 3.69 -17.36
C ASP A 3 15.38 4.13 -17.01
N GLY A 4 15.01 4.14 -15.71
CA GLY A 4 13.71 4.57 -15.16
C GLY A 4 13.36 6.03 -15.52
N THR A 5 13.34 6.31 -16.81
CA THR A 5 13.21 7.58 -17.46
C THR A 5 11.73 7.81 -17.63
N PHE A 6 11.30 8.90 -17.03
CA PHE A 6 9.94 9.39 -17.16
C PHE A 6 9.53 9.54 -18.62
N ASP A 7 8.57 8.72 -19.04
CA ASP A 7 7.86 8.82 -20.32
C ASP A 7 6.55 9.62 -20.09
N PRO A 8 6.51 10.90 -20.51
CA PRO A 8 5.37 11.76 -20.23
C PRO A 8 4.09 11.31 -20.97
N GLU A 9 4.22 10.77 -22.19
CA GLU A 9 3.09 10.24 -22.95
C GLU A 9 2.47 9.01 -22.25
N ARG A 10 3.32 8.09 -21.79
CA ARG A 10 2.88 6.87 -21.09
C ARG A 10 2.25 7.17 -19.74
N CYS A 11 2.88 8.01 -18.92
CA CYS A 11 2.31 8.43 -17.64
C CYS A 11 0.96 9.14 -17.83
N ALA A 12 0.83 10.02 -18.83
CA ALA A 12 -0.44 10.67 -19.13
C ALA A 12 -1.50 9.66 -19.60
N ALA A 13 -1.13 8.69 -20.43
CA ALA A 13 -2.04 7.63 -20.87
C ALA A 13 -2.53 6.77 -19.71
N LEU A 14 -1.67 6.44 -18.74
CA LEU A 14 -2.06 5.70 -17.53
C LEU A 14 -3.02 6.51 -16.66
N HIS A 15 -2.71 7.78 -16.40
CA HIS A 15 -3.63 8.68 -15.69
C HIS A 15 -5.01 8.74 -16.37
N ASN A 16 -5.03 8.95 -17.68
CA ASN A 16 -6.27 9.06 -18.44
C ASN A 16 -7.09 7.76 -18.36
N GLN A 17 -6.44 6.59 -18.35
CA GLN A 17 -7.12 5.30 -18.13
C GLN A 17 -7.76 5.22 -16.74
N ILE A 18 -7.03 5.61 -15.68
CA ILE A 18 -7.57 5.65 -14.31
C ILE A 18 -8.80 6.57 -14.25
N LEU A 19 -8.70 7.77 -14.86
CA LEU A 19 -9.82 8.71 -14.93
C LEU A 19 -11.02 8.12 -15.66
N GLN A 20 -10.81 7.42 -16.79
CA GLN A 20 -11.91 6.75 -17.49
C GLN A 20 -12.59 5.68 -16.62
N ARG A 21 -11.85 4.93 -15.78
CA ARG A 21 -12.45 3.98 -14.84
C ARG A 21 -13.29 4.69 -13.78
N ALA A 22 -12.78 5.78 -13.21
CA ALA A 22 -13.52 6.61 -12.25
C ALA A 22 -14.82 7.19 -12.85
N ILE A 23 -14.76 7.66 -14.10
CA ILE A 23 -15.93 8.18 -14.82
C ILE A 23 -16.92 7.06 -15.16
N ALA A 24 -16.45 5.91 -15.63
CA ALA A 24 -17.33 4.79 -16.01
C ALA A 24 -18.14 4.26 -14.83
N GLN A 25 -17.62 4.39 -13.61
CA GLN A 25 -18.34 4.05 -12.39
C GLN A 25 -19.31 5.15 -11.92
N SER A 26 -19.31 6.34 -12.55
CA SER A 26 -20.19 7.46 -12.16
C SER A 26 -21.56 7.41 -12.87
N PRO A 27 -22.69 7.56 -12.15
CA PRO A 27 -24.02 7.52 -12.76
C PRO A 27 -24.26 8.70 -13.71
N HIS A 28 -25.17 8.48 -14.66
CA HIS A 28 -25.67 9.49 -15.60
C HIS A 28 -26.41 10.68 -14.93
N GLU A 29 -26.54 10.72 -13.59
CA GLU A 29 -27.42 11.66 -12.88
C GLU A 29 -26.81 13.01 -12.48
N VAL A 30 -25.48 13.23 -12.57
CA VAL A 30 -24.95 14.60 -12.55
C VAL A 30 -25.47 15.34 -13.79
N PRO A 31 -26.19 16.48 -13.68
CA PRO A 31 -26.81 17.15 -14.82
C PRO A 31 -25.81 17.32 -15.98
N GLU A 32 -26.22 17.03 -17.22
CA GLU A 32 -25.38 17.19 -18.42
C GLU A 32 -24.77 18.60 -18.55
N VAL A 33 -25.40 19.59 -17.91
CA VAL A 33 -24.95 20.98 -17.83
C VAL A 33 -23.73 21.08 -16.91
N GLY A 34 -22.55 20.73 -17.44
CA GLY A 34 -21.26 20.90 -16.76
C GLY A 34 -20.27 19.74 -16.90
N ARG A 35 -20.71 18.59 -17.44
CA ARG A 35 -19.81 17.47 -17.75
C ARG A 35 -18.94 17.83 -18.94
N SER A 36 -17.66 18.03 -18.71
CA SER A 36 -16.68 18.14 -19.79
C SER A 36 -15.38 17.50 -19.34
N ILE A 37 -14.94 16.48 -20.07
CA ILE A 37 -13.53 16.11 -20.07
C ILE A 37 -12.79 17.23 -20.79
N ARG A 38 -11.85 17.85 -20.11
CA ARG A 38 -10.94 18.82 -20.69
C ARG A 38 -9.58 18.19 -20.78
N ARG A 39 -9.12 18.02 -22.01
CA ARG A 39 -7.72 17.75 -22.31
C ARG A 39 -6.92 19.02 -22.07
N ASP A 40 -5.67 18.86 -21.64
CA ASP A 40 -4.71 19.93 -21.33
C ASP A 40 -4.95 20.57 -19.96
N LEU A 41 -4.33 19.97 -18.93
CA LEU A 41 -4.29 20.53 -17.58
C LEU A 41 -3.56 21.88 -17.54
N VAL A 42 -2.61 22.14 -18.44
CA VAL A 42 -1.88 23.42 -18.47
C VAL A 42 -2.81 24.57 -18.85
N ARG A 43 -3.71 24.36 -19.81
CA ARG A 43 -4.77 25.34 -20.09
C ARG A 43 -5.57 25.65 -18.83
N ARG A 44 -5.90 24.64 -18.04
CA ARG A 44 -6.64 24.79 -16.79
C ARG A 44 -5.84 25.54 -15.72
N MET A 45 -4.54 25.26 -15.60
CA MET A 45 -3.62 26.01 -14.73
C MET A 45 -3.62 27.49 -15.11
N ARG A 46 -3.52 27.82 -16.41
CA ARG A 46 -3.58 29.20 -16.90
C ARG A 46 -4.90 29.90 -16.60
N GLU A 47 -6.02 29.16 -16.62
CA GLU A 47 -7.36 29.69 -16.30
C GLU A 47 -7.57 29.94 -14.80
N ARG A 48 -7.15 29.01 -13.92
CA ARG A 48 -7.45 29.07 -12.47
C ARG A 48 -6.36 29.74 -11.64
N VAL A 49 -5.09 29.52 -11.99
CA VAL A 49 -3.93 30.00 -11.22
C VAL A 49 -2.79 30.38 -12.19
N PRO A 50 -2.87 31.53 -12.88
CA PRO A 50 -1.88 31.94 -13.89
C PRO A 50 -0.43 31.93 -13.39
N ALA A 51 -0.23 32.20 -12.10
CA ALA A 51 1.08 32.15 -11.45
C ALA A 51 1.66 30.73 -11.38
N CYS A 52 0.84 29.69 -11.12
CA CYS A 52 1.31 28.29 -11.13
C CYS A 52 1.67 27.84 -12.53
N ALA A 53 0.89 28.27 -13.52
CA ALA A 53 1.23 28.02 -14.91
C ALA A 53 2.54 28.70 -15.30
N THR A 54 2.92 29.83 -14.71
CA THR A 54 4.21 30.46 -15.03
C THR A 54 5.35 29.69 -14.33
N TRP A 55 5.18 29.34 -13.05
CA TRP A 55 6.18 28.61 -12.26
C TRP A 55 6.49 27.20 -12.79
N ILE A 56 5.49 26.34 -13.02
CA ILE A 56 5.68 24.98 -13.58
C ILE A 56 6.33 25.02 -14.98
N LEU A 57 6.15 26.13 -15.69
CA LEU A 57 6.72 26.35 -17.01
C LEU A 57 8.16 26.91 -16.93
N ASP A 58 8.63 27.33 -15.77
CA ASP A 58 9.97 27.87 -15.54
C ASP A 58 10.93 26.83 -14.90
N THR A 59 10.42 25.90 -14.08
CA THR A 59 11.07 24.78 -13.34
C THR A 59 11.74 23.68 -14.19
N ASP A 60 12.60 24.04 -15.13
CA ASP A 60 13.42 23.07 -15.91
C ASP A 60 14.72 23.75 -16.37
N ARG A 61 15.16 24.76 -15.61
CA ARG A 61 16.21 25.70 -16.03
C ARG A 61 17.60 25.33 -15.52
N ASP A 62 17.68 24.48 -14.50
CA ASP A 62 18.91 24.27 -13.72
C ASP A 62 19.39 22.80 -13.66
N ALA A 63 18.69 21.85 -14.30
CA ALA A 63 19.01 20.41 -14.23
C ALA A 63 20.12 19.92 -15.19
N GLU A 64 20.65 20.77 -16.08
CA GLU A 64 21.73 20.38 -17.01
C GLU A 64 22.90 21.37 -16.89
N GLY A 65 23.87 21.11 -16.01
CA GLY A 65 25.10 21.92 -15.94
C GLY A 65 26.00 21.75 -14.71
N SER A 66 26.35 20.52 -14.31
CA SER A 66 27.50 20.30 -13.41
C SER A 66 28.57 19.45 -14.11
N ASP A 67 29.14 20.00 -15.19
CA ASP A 67 30.43 19.51 -15.68
C ASP A 67 31.53 20.24 -14.91
N ASP A 68 32.15 19.44 -14.05
CA ASP A 68 33.26 19.74 -13.16
C ASP A 68 34.55 19.86 -14.00
N ASP A 69 34.88 21.08 -14.44
CA ASP A 69 36.21 21.38 -15.01
C ASP A 69 37.00 22.26 -14.05
N SER A 70 37.70 21.58 -13.16
CA SER A 70 38.91 22.06 -12.51
C SER A 70 40.01 22.30 -13.55
N GLU A 71 40.43 23.54 -13.76
CA GLU A 71 41.80 23.83 -14.20
C GLU A 71 42.32 25.17 -13.66
N ASP A 72 43.50 25.08 -13.05
CA ASP A 72 44.33 26.14 -12.47
C ASP A 72 44.74 27.22 -13.48
N GLY A 73 44.88 28.46 -13.01
CA GLY A 73 45.61 29.50 -13.75
C GLY A 73 45.53 30.90 -13.17
N MET A 74 46.48 31.24 -12.30
CA MET A 74 46.82 32.63 -11.98
C MET A 74 47.26 33.38 -13.24
N ASP A 75 46.69 34.56 -13.51
CA ASP A 75 47.49 35.72 -13.95
C ASP A 75 46.79 37.07 -13.74
N ASP A 76 47.62 38.09 -13.57
CA ASP A 76 47.29 39.49 -13.33
C ASP A 76 46.83 40.24 -14.60
N GLY A 77 46.30 41.46 -14.41
CA GLY A 77 46.24 42.44 -15.49
C GLY A 77 44.90 43.17 -15.67
N SER A 78 44.93 44.45 -15.34
CA SER A 78 43.97 45.49 -15.73
C SER A 78 43.63 45.51 -17.23
N ASP A 79 42.36 45.70 -17.62
CA ASP A 79 41.87 46.92 -18.28
C ASP A 79 40.41 46.78 -18.76
N ASP A 80 39.77 47.93 -18.90
CA ASP A 80 38.43 48.20 -19.42
C ASP A 80 37.93 47.29 -20.54
N CYS A 81 36.71 46.78 -20.39
CA CYS A 81 35.82 46.55 -21.52
C CYS A 81 34.35 46.52 -21.07
N ASP A 82 33.55 47.32 -21.76
CA ASP A 82 32.10 47.29 -21.81
C ASP A 82 31.61 45.84 -21.93
N ARG A 83 30.91 45.35 -20.91
CA ARG A 83 30.12 44.12 -20.98
C ARG A 83 28.65 44.51 -21.08
N ASP A 84 28.19 44.52 -22.31
CA ASP A 84 26.78 44.34 -22.64
C ASP A 84 26.21 43.21 -21.78
N GLY A 85 25.14 43.51 -21.04
CA GLY A 85 24.27 42.53 -20.41
C GLY A 85 23.53 41.77 -21.50
N GLU A 86 24.25 40.90 -22.21
CA GLU A 86 23.70 39.99 -23.19
C GLU A 86 23.21 38.75 -22.43
N ASN A 87 21.92 38.78 -22.10
CA ASN A 87 21.06 37.64 -21.80
C ASN A 87 21.75 36.25 -21.89
N ASP A 88 21.99 35.62 -20.74
CA ASP A 88 22.03 34.16 -20.57
C ASP A 88 20.62 33.57 -20.80
N ALA A 89 20.07 33.83 -21.99
CA ALA A 89 18.87 33.21 -22.53
C ALA A 89 19.25 32.24 -23.65
N ARG A 90 20.45 31.67 -23.60
CA ARG A 90 20.89 30.62 -24.54
C ARG A 90 20.62 29.27 -23.88
N ASP A 91 19.76 28.51 -24.57
CA ASP A 91 19.47 27.08 -24.38
C ASP A 91 18.38 26.66 -23.39
N ALA A 92 17.42 27.53 -23.06
CA ALA A 92 16.14 27.05 -22.55
C ALA A 92 15.38 26.31 -23.68
N LYS A 93 15.30 24.97 -23.61
CA LYS A 93 14.45 24.16 -24.49
C LYS A 93 13.04 24.79 -24.56
N PRO A 94 12.44 24.95 -25.76
CA PRO A 94 11.07 25.44 -25.90
C PRO A 94 10.14 24.71 -24.92
N LEU A 95 9.19 25.42 -24.30
CA LEU A 95 8.26 24.87 -23.31
C LEU A 95 7.63 23.52 -23.73
N GLU A 96 7.32 23.38 -25.03
CA GLU A 96 6.73 22.19 -25.65
C GLU A 96 7.68 20.97 -25.70
N GLN A 97 8.96 21.18 -25.43
CA GLN A 97 9.99 20.14 -25.37
C GLN A 97 10.29 19.68 -23.94
N ARG A 98 9.79 20.39 -22.92
CA ARG A 98 9.93 20.02 -21.51
C ARG A 98 9.04 18.81 -21.18
N ARG A 99 9.60 17.81 -20.51
CA ARG A 99 8.90 16.53 -20.25
C ARG A 99 7.66 16.75 -19.39
N ILE A 100 7.76 17.55 -18.33
CA ILE A 100 6.64 17.86 -17.44
C ILE A 100 5.50 18.60 -18.16
N TYR A 101 5.84 19.52 -19.08
CA TYR A 101 4.83 20.21 -19.88
C TYR A 101 4.08 19.24 -20.79
N ARG A 102 4.81 18.33 -21.46
CA ARG A 102 4.19 17.31 -22.31
C ARG A 102 3.25 16.43 -21.52
N PHE A 103 3.63 16.01 -20.32
CA PHE A 103 2.78 15.24 -19.42
C PHE A 103 1.49 16.01 -19.08
N PHE A 104 1.60 17.23 -18.54
CA PHE A 104 0.43 18.02 -18.14
C PHE A 104 -0.48 18.42 -19.30
N SER A 105 0.08 18.71 -20.47
CA SER A 105 -0.72 19.03 -21.67
C SER A 105 -1.55 17.85 -22.18
N GLN A 106 -1.19 16.63 -21.77
CA GLN A 106 -1.86 15.39 -22.17
C GLN A 106 -2.79 14.82 -21.09
N LEU A 107 -2.74 15.35 -19.86
CA LEU A 107 -3.67 14.96 -18.80
C LEU A 107 -5.09 15.42 -19.14
N ASP A 108 -6.00 14.46 -19.13
CA ASP A 108 -7.43 14.72 -19.08
C ASP A 108 -7.83 15.09 -17.65
N SER A 109 -8.81 15.96 -17.53
CA SER A 109 -9.45 16.25 -16.25
C SER A 109 -10.96 16.32 -16.42
N PHE A 110 -11.69 15.79 -15.46
CA PHE A 110 -13.14 15.75 -15.44
C PHE A 110 -13.70 16.84 -14.52
N ARG A 111 -14.71 17.57 -15.01
CA ARG A 111 -15.50 18.49 -14.19
C ARG A 111 -16.82 17.84 -13.74
N PRO A 112 -17.18 17.96 -12.45
CA PRO A 112 -16.50 18.74 -11.39
C PRO A 112 -15.22 18.08 -10.85
N ASP A 113 -14.26 18.92 -10.43
CA ASP A 113 -12.91 18.53 -9.96
C ASP A 113 -12.91 17.78 -8.64
N SER A 114 -14.04 17.85 -7.94
CA SER A 114 -14.30 17.13 -6.73
C SER A 114 -14.53 15.63 -6.96
N LEU A 115 -14.65 15.16 -8.22
CA LEU A 115 -14.73 13.74 -8.49
C LEU A 115 -13.39 13.08 -8.12
N PRO A 116 -13.38 12.13 -7.18
CA PRO A 116 -12.17 11.39 -6.84
C PRO A 116 -11.63 10.63 -8.05
N LEU A 117 -10.31 10.49 -8.13
CA LEU A 117 -9.66 9.68 -9.16
C LEU A 117 -9.60 8.20 -8.72
N THR A 118 -9.38 7.97 -7.43
CA THR A 118 -9.46 6.68 -6.75
C THR A 118 -10.17 6.88 -5.40
N ALA A 119 -10.30 5.82 -4.59
CA ALA A 119 -10.78 5.99 -3.21
C ALA A 119 -9.82 6.85 -2.36
N GLU A 120 -8.53 6.77 -2.65
CA GLU A 120 -7.44 7.40 -1.90
C GLU A 120 -7.09 8.81 -2.42
N PHE A 121 -7.26 9.07 -3.72
CA PHE A 121 -6.76 10.28 -4.37
C PHE A 121 -7.80 11.02 -5.21
N ARG A 122 -7.69 12.34 -5.23
CA ARG A 122 -8.43 13.25 -6.13
C ARG A 122 -7.67 13.45 -7.44
N GLN A 123 -8.36 14.06 -8.40
CA GLN A 123 -7.72 14.53 -9.64
C GLN A 123 -6.71 15.66 -9.35
N PRO A 124 -5.72 15.89 -10.23
CA PRO A 124 -4.81 17.02 -10.08
C PRO A 124 -5.56 18.36 -10.02
N ASP A 125 -5.34 19.11 -8.94
CA ASP A 125 -5.82 20.49 -8.82
C ASP A 125 -4.61 21.45 -8.82
N PRO A 126 -4.52 22.36 -9.81
CA PRO A 126 -3.50 23.40 -9.85
C PRO A 126 -3.39 24.25 -8.58
N GLN A 127 -4.46 24.40 -7.80
CA GLN A 127 -4.44 25.13 -6.53
C GLN A 127 -3.61 24.40 -5.47
N CYS A 128 -3.61 23.06 -5.50
CA CYS A 128 -2.88 22.25 -4.53
C CYS A 128 -1.36 22.21 -4.80
N MET A 129 -0.97 22.32 -6.07
CA MET A 129 0.43 22.24 -6.49
C MET A 129 1.32 23.37 -5.98
N LYS A 130 0.74 24.53 -5.62
CA LYS A 130 1.49 25.74 -5.21
C LYS A 130 1.95 25.71 -3.75
N ILE A 131 1.26 24.95 -2.90
CA ILE A 131 1.30 25.20 -1.46
C ILE A 131 2.62 24.72 -0.83
N HIS A 132 3.35 23.83 -1.49
CA HIS A 132 4.48 23.15 -0.84
C HIS A 132 5.83 23.86 -0.90
N GLY A 133 6.10 24.72 -1.88
CA GLY A 133 7.31 25.58 -1.87
C GLY A 133 7.37 26.53 -0.66
N THR A 134 6.27 26.69 0.09
CA THR A 134 6.22 27.47 1.34
C THR A 134 6.27 26.63 2.62
N VAL A 135 6.11 25.30 2.53
CA VAL A 135 5.94 24.40 3.69
C VAL A 135 7.24 23.71 4.11
N PHE A 136 8.17 23.45 3.17
CA PHE A 136 9.39 22.69 3.46
C PHE A 136 10.56 23.51 4.01
N GLY A 137 10.38 24.82 4.23
CA GLY A 137 11.42 25.71 4.74
C GLY A 137 12.57 25.92 3.74
N GLU A 138 13.47 26.86 4.05
CA GLU A 138 14.59 27.26 3.18
C GLU A 138 15.70 26.19 3.01
N SER A 139 15.46 24.93 3.38
CA SER A 139 16.49 23.87 3.41
C SER A 139 16.21 22.67 2.51
N ASP A 140 15.06 22.63 1.84
CA ASP A 140 14.74 21.60 0.86
C ASP A 140 14.73 22.24 -0.54
N ASP A 141 15.82 22.03 -1.28
CA ASP A 141 16.02 22.65 -2.59
C ASP A 141 15.24 21.94 -3.72
N ARG A 142 14.50 20.87 -3.39
CA ARG A 142 13.78 20.05 -4.39
C ARG A 142 12.53 20.73 -4.92
N GLU A 143 12.30 20.58 -6.22
CA GLU A 143 11.09 21.07 -6.87
C GLU A 143 9.95 20.04 -6.75
N ILE A 144 9.28 19.99 -5.59
CA ILE A 144 8.22 19.01 -5.31
C ILE A 144 6.83 19.63 -5.43
N ILE A 145 5.91 18.91 -6.08
CA ILE A 145 4.49 19.26 -6.16
C ILE A 145 3.60 18.19 -5.53
N LEU A 146 2.44 18.60 -5.01
CA LEU A 146 1.33 17.68 -4.71
C LEU A 146 0.54 17.43 -6.00
N LEU A 147 0.81 16.32 -6.66
CA LEU A 147 0.21 15.97 -7.95
C LEU A 147 -1.23 15.48 -7.81
N TYR A 148 -1.48 14.55 -6.88
CA TYR A 148 -2.82 14.04 -6.58
C TYR A 148 -3.13 14.22 -5.09
N PRO A 149 -3.95 15.21 -4.71
CA PRO A 149 -4.36 15.41 -3.31
C PRO A 149 -5.10 14.19 -2.77
N ASP A 150 -5.00 13.93 -1.46
CA ASP A 150 -5.78 12.86 -0.85
C ASP A 150 -7.30 13.15 -0.90
N ASN A 151 -8.06 12.06 -0.85
CA ASN A 151 -9.52 12.08 -0.80
C ASN A 151 -10.07 11.73 0.59
N LEU A 152 -9.20 11.63 1.58
CA LEU A 152 -9.48 10.97 2.86
C LEU A 152 -9.71 11.96 3.99
N THR A 153 -9.33 13.22 3.79
CA THR A 153 -9.48 14.27 4.80
C THR A 153 -10.23 15.49 4.29
N ASP A 154 -10.85 16.21 5.22
CA ASP A 154 -11.47 17.51 4.95
C ASP A 154 -10.41 18.63 4.78
N THR A 155 -9.17 18.38 5.20
CA THR A 155 -8.02 19.27 5.05
C THR A 155 -7.31 18.99 3.73
N TYR A 156 -7.86 19.53 2.65
CA TYR A 156 -7.51 19.34 1.23
C TYR A 156 -6.02 19.46 0.81
N MET A 157 -5.07 19.67 1.74
CA MET A 157 -3.74 20.22 1.44
C MET A 157 -2.56 19.54 2.13
N ASP A 158 -2.78 18.57 3.03
CA ASP A 158 -1.68 18.04 3.86
C ASP A 158 -1.21 16.64 3.43
N GLY A 159 -1.88 16.02 2.46
CA GLY A 159 -1.62 14.65 2.05
C GLY A 159 -1.97 14.33 0.60
N GLY A 160 -1.35 13.28 0.08
CA GLY A 160 -1.59 12.76 -1.27
C GLY A 160 -0.32 12.25 -1.93
N LEU A 161 -0.34 12.17 -3.26
CA LEU A 161 0.81 11.78 -4.06
C LEU A 161 1.66 13.00 -4.44
N TYR A 162 2.85 13.06 -3.88
CA TYR A 162 3.88 14.04 -4.23
C TYR A 162 4.68 13.56 -5.44
N LEU A 163 5.08 14.49 -6.30
CA LEU A 163 5.97 14.27 -7.43
C LEU A 163 7.16 15.22 -7.29
N ASP A 164 8.35 14.66 -7.31
CA ASP A 164 9.60 15.39 -7.52
C ASP A 164 9.74 15.69 -9.01
N LEU A 165 9.84 16.97 -9.38
CA LEU A 165 9.91 17.42 -10.77
C LEU A 165 11.29 17.20 -11.40
N ASP A 166 12.35 17.04 -10.60
CA ASP A 166 13.71 16.80 -11.08
C ASP A 166 13.89 15.32 -11.45
N SER A 167 13.53 14.44 -10.52
CA SER A 167 13.70 12.99 -10.70
C SER A 167 12.51 12.31 -11.38
N PHE A 168 11.32 12.91 -11.32
CA PHE A 168 10.02 12.31 -11.69
C PHE A 168 9.63 11.07 -10.86
N TYR A 169 10.19 10.97 -9.65
CA TYR A 169 9.77 9.99 -8.67
C TYR A 169 8.61 10.55 -7.85
N ALA A 170 7.72 9.66 -7.45
CA ALA A 170 6.53 9.99 -6.70
C ALA A 170 6.45 9.18 -5.40
N THR A 171 5.83 9.78 -4.39
CA THR A 171 5.57 9.13 -3.11
C THR A 171 4.25 9.59 -2.51
N SER A 172 3.50 8.67 -1.92
CA SER A 172 2.29 8.94 -1.17
C SER A 172 2.65 9.33 0.25
N TRP A 173 2.34 10.56 0.66
CA TRP A 173 2.74 11.06 1.97
C TRP A 173 1.69 11.94 2.65
N ARG A 174 1.89 12.18 3.94
CA ARG A 174 1.06 13.02 4.79
C ARG A 174 1.93 13.85 5.73
N LEU A 175 1.95 15.17 5.50
CA LEU A 175 2.85 16.11 6.16
C LEU A 175 2.41 16.46 7.58
N ASP A 176 1.12 16.31 7.89
CA ASP A 176 0.60 16.45 9.24
C ASP A 176 1.13 15.38 10.21
N ILE A 177 1.61 14.26 9.66
CA ILE A 177 2.15 13.13 10.41
C ILE A 177 3.68 13.18 10.49
N SER A 178 4.37 13.51 9.38
CA SER A 178 5.83 13.50 9.31
C SER A 178 6.39 14.24 8.11
N GLN A 179 7.67 14.61 8.16
CA GLN A 179 8.40 15.17 7.01
C GLN A 179 8.48 14.16 5.86
N LEU A 180 8.67 14.65 4.63
CA LEU A 180 8.87 13.80 3.45
C LEU A 180 10.08 12.87 3.65
N PRO A 181 10.04 11.66 3.03
CA PRO A 181 11.16 10.76 3.06
C PRO A 181 12.37 11.35 2.31
N PRO A 182 13.62 11.03 2.72
CA PRO A 182 14.82 11.45 2.01
C PRO A 182 14.88 10.83 0.59
N ASP A 183 15.68 11.41 -0.31
CA ASP A 183 15.72 11.04 -1.74
C ASP A 183 16.13 9.58 -1.97
N GLU A 184 17.06 9.10 -1.16
CA GLU A 184 17.54 7.71 -1.20
C GLU A 184 16.51 6.71 -0.62
N SER A 185 15.37 7.19 -0.10
CA SER A 185 14.34 6.32 0.45
C SER A 185 13.69 5.48 -0.64
N PRO A 186 13.49 4.17 -0.42
CA PRO A 186 12.75 3.33 -1.36
C PRO A 186 11.23 3.65 -1.36
N SER A 187 10.82 4.69 -0.63
CA SER A 187 9.46 5.26 -0.68
C SER A 187 9.22 6.07 -1.95
N TRP A 188 10.27 6.53 -2.62
CA TRP A 188 10.21 7.23 -3.90
C TRP A 188 10.24 6.20 -5.03
N LEU A 189 9.22 6.18 -5.89
CA LEU A 189 9.13 5.28 -7.03
C LEU A 189 8.90 6.06 -8.33
N PRO A 190 9.32 5.56 -9.50
CA PRO A 190 8.96 6.20 -10.76
C PRO A 190 7.45 6.41 -10.86
N LEU A 191 7.02 7.61 -11.29
CA LEU A 191 5.58 7.94 -11.38
C LEU A 191 4.79 6.90 -12.18
N GLU A 192 5.39 6.33 -13.22
CA GLU A 192 4.76 5.28 -14.02
C GLU A 192 4.39 4.06 -13.18
N VAL A 193 5.28 3.58 -12.31
CA VAL A 193 5.04 2.43 -11.43
C VAL A 193 3.87 2.71 -10.50
N VAL A 194 3.83 3.92 -9.91
CA VAL A 194 2.74 4.36 -9.04
C VAL A 194 1.40 4.35 -9.79
N LEU A 195 1.35 4.91 -11.00
CA LEU A 195 0.13 4.95 -11.81
C LEU A 195 -0.31 3.55 -12.26
N VAL A 196 0.63 2.66 -12.63
CA VAL A 196 0.32 1.24 -12.92
C VAL A 196 -0.33 0.59 -11.71
N LYS A 197 0.20 0.79 -10.50
CA LYS A 197 -0.38 0.25 -9.27
C LYS A 197 -1.79 0.76 -8.99
N MET A 198 -2.05 2.04 -9.20
CA MET A 198 -3.41 2.57 -9.07
C MET A 198 -4.37 1.99 -10.10
N LEU A 199 -3.92 1.77 -11.34
CA LEU A 199 -4.72 1.16 -12.39
C LEU A 199 -5.00 -0.32 -12.13
N GLU A 200 -4.01 -1.08 -11.65
CA GLU A 200 -4.18 -2.48 -11.23
C GLU A 200 -5.25 -2.62 -10.15
N MET A 201 -5.37 -1.66 -9.23
CA MET A 201 -6.42 -1.67 -8.20
C MET A 201 -7.81 -1.48 -8.81
N TRP A 202 -7.96 -0.59 -9.80
CA TRP A 202 -9.19 -0.49 -10.58
C TRP A 202 -9.51 -1.79 -11.32
N ASP A 203 -8.52 -2.39 -11.98
CA ASP A 203 -8.69 -3.63 -12.74
C ASP A 203 -9.06 -4.82 -11.87
N ARG A 204 -8.52 -4.89 -10.66
CA ARG A 204 -8.89 -5.90 -9.66
C ARG A 204 -10.25 -5.64 -9.02
N GLY A 205 -10.84 -4.46 -9.20
CA GLY A 205 -12.09 -4.06 -8.54
C GLY A 205 -11.92 -3.68 -7.08
N LYS A 206 -10.70 -3.34 -6.64
CA LYS A 206 -10.43 -2.79 -5.29
C LYS A 206 -11.00 -1.38 -5.11
N PHE A 207 -11.31 -0.70 -6.21
CA PHE A 207 -12.08 0.54 -6.18
C PHE A 207 -13.45 0.27 -6.79
N CYS A 208 -14.49 0.67 -6.05
CA CYS A 208 -15.86 0.61 -6.52
C CYS A 208 -16.57 1.92 -6.18
N ARG A 209 -17.79 2.10 -6.69
CA ARG A 209 -18.64 3.20 -6.22
C ARG A 209 -19.51 2.71 -5.09
N ASP A 210 -19.44 3.39 -3.96
CA ASP A 210 -20.36 3.14 -2.87
C ASP A 210 -21.77 3.63 -3.25
N SER A 211 -22.73 2.74 -3.08
CA SER A 211 -24.13 2.97 -3.41
C SER A 211 -24.80 4.02 -2.51
N TRP A 212 -24.28 4.25 -1.29
CA TRP A 212 -24.84 5.21 -0.35
C TRP A 212 -24.27 6.62 -0.51
N SER A 213 -22.96 6.76 -0.43
CA SER A 213 -22.25 8.05 -0.53
C SER A 213 -22.13 8.55 -1.95
N ASN A 214 -22.33 7.67 -2.95
CA ASN A 214 -22.08 7.97 -4.36
C ASN A 214 -20.62 8.39 -4.61
N ALA A 215 -19.70 8.06 -3.70
CA ALA A 215 -18.26 8.30 -3.80
C ALA A 215 -17.54 7.03 -4.31
N ILE A 216 -16.33 7.21 -4.81
CA ILE A 216 -15.44 6.06 -5.06
C ILE A 216 -14.89 5.63 -3.71
N ASP A 217 -15.05 4.35 -3.42
CA ASP A 217 -14.71 3.72 -2.15
C ASP A 217 -13.80 2.51 -2.36
N PHE A 218 -13.12 2.11 -1.29
CA PHE A 218 -12.23 0.97 -1.26
C PHE A 218 -13.04 -0.31 -0.96
N VAL A 219 -12.84 -1.34 -1.77
CA VAL A 219 -13.40 -2.67 -1.52
C VAL A 219 -12.42 -3.46 -0.67
N PRO A 220 -12.77 -3.83 0.57
CA PRO A 220 -11.83 -4.47 1.49
C PRO A 220 -11.15 -5.72 0.92
N TRP A 221 -11.92 -6.55 0.22
CA TRP A 221 -11.41 -7.70 -0.53
C TRP A 221 -12.32 -8.04 -1.70
N VAL A 222 -11.73 -8.60 -2.75
CA VAL A 222 -12.42 -9.16 -3.92
C VAL A 222 -12.14 -10.65 -4.03
N VAL A 223 -12.94 -11.37 -4.82
CA VAL A 223 -12.78 -12.82 -5.05
C VAL A 223 -11.34 -13.17 -5.46
N ARG A 224 -10.71 -12.32 -6.28
CA ARG A 224 -9.31 -12.48 -6.69
C ARG A 224 -8.33 -12.51 -5.51
N ASP A 225 -8.54 -11.72 -4.46
CA ASP A 225 -7.63 -11.73 -3.29
C ASP A 225 -7.72 -13.05 -2.52
N LEU A 226 -8.93 -13.63 -2.45
CA LEU A 226 -9.14 -14.96 -1.88
C LEU A 226 -8.47 -16.03 -2.75
N GLU A 227 -8.62 -15.97 -4.07
CA GLU A 227 -7.95 -16.89 -5.01
C GLU A 227 -6.42 -16.83 -4.87
N ASP A 228 -5.84 -15.62 -4.90
CA ASP A 228 -4.40 -15.38 -4.73
C ASP A 228 -3.92 -15.97 -3.36
N ALA A 229 -4.68 -15.76 -2.27
CA ALA A 229 -4.33 -16.29 -0.96
C ALA A 229 -4.47 -17.82 -0.85
N LEU A 230 -5.47 -18.42 -1.52
CA LEU A 230 -5.65 -19.87 -1.56
C LEU A 230 -4.56 -20.55 -2.40
N GLU A 231 -4.13 -19.92 -3.50
CA GLU A 231 -3.01 -20.39 -4.32
C GLU A 231 -1.70 -20.39 -3.52
N ALA A 232 -1.37 -19.27 -2.87
CA ALA A 232 -0.18 -19.18 -2.01
C ALA A 232 -0.27 -20.14 -0.81
N TRP A 233 -1.46 -20.36 -0.26
CA TRP A 233 -1.66 -21.37 0.79
C TRP A 233 -1.33 -22.78 0.30
N ASP A 234 -1.88 -23.18 -0.84
CA ASP A 234 -1.61 -24.49 -1.44
C ASP A 234 -0.11 -24.64 -1.77
N GLU A 235 0.53 -23.59 -2.28
CA GLU A 235 1.97 -23.57 -2.57
C GLU A 235 2.83 -23.70 -1.30
N LEU A 236 2.45 -23.05 -0.20
CA LEU A 236 3.10 -23.22 1.10
C LEU A 236 3.03 -24.67 1.58
N LEU A 237 1.86 -25.31 1.46
CA LEU A 237 1.70 -26.72 1.85
C LEU A 237 2.57 -27.64 1.00
N VAL A 238 2.72 -27.35 -0.29
CA VAL A 238 3.66 -28.06 -1.18
C VAL A 238 5.10 -27.86 -0.71
N ALA A 239 5.53 -26.61 -0.50
CA ALA A 239 6.90 -26.30 -0.08
C ALA A 239 7.28 -26.99 1.24
N ILE A 240 6.36 -27.05 2.21
CA ILE A 240 6.57 -27.79 3.46
C ILE A 240 6.66 -29.29 3.17
N THR A 241 5.69 -29.85 2.44
CA THR A 241 5.60 -31.30 2.19
C THR A 241 6.81 -31.84 1.43
N GLU A 242 7.34 -31.09 0.45
CA GLU A 242 8.54 -31.47 -0.30
C GLU A 242 9.78 -31.63 0.58
N ARG A 243 9.82 -30.93 1.72
CA ARG A 243 10.90 -31.00 2.70
C ARG A 243 10.64 -31.98 3.84
N MET A 244 9.42 -32.51 3.97
CA MET A 244 9.08 -33.46 5.03
C MET A 244 9.66 -34.85 4.74
N PRO A 245 10.25 -35.54 5.73
CA PRO A 245 10.72 -36.90 5.54
C PRO A 245 9.53 -37.90 5.50
N GLY A 246 9.41 -38.66 4.41
CA GLY A 246 8.58 -39.87 4.38
C GLY A 246 7.08 -39.68 4.11
N LEU A 247 6.63 -38.50 3.68
CA LEU A 247 5.22 -38.30 3.34
C LEU A 247 4.91 -38.81 1.92
N PRO A 248 3.96 -39.75 1.73
CA PRO A 248 3.56 -40.16 0.39
C PRO A 248 2.74 -39.05 -0.28
N PRO A 249 2.84 -38.87 -1.62
CA PRO A 249 1.98 -37.94 -2.34
C PRO A 249 0.51 -38.34 -2.15
N SER A 250 -0.34 -37.37 -1.80
CA SER A 250 -1.79 -37.53 -1.74
C SER A 250 -2.45 -36.51 -2.63
N THR A 251 -3.56 -36.89 -3.27
CA THR A 251 -4.36 -36.05 -4.17
C THR A 251 -5.68 -35.60 -3.56
N GLU A 252 -6.01 -36.02 -2.33
CA GLU A 252 -7.27 -35.64 -1.69
C GLU A 252 -7.15 -34.26 -1.05
N LYS A 253 -7.91 -33.30 -1.60
CA LYS A 253 -8.09 -31.97 -1.03
C LYS A 253 -9.37 -31.98 -0.17
N GLU A 254 -9.19 -32.04 1.15
CA GLU A 254 -10.26 -31.71 2.09
C GLU A 254 -10.19 -30.23 2.46
N SER A 255 -11.35 -29.59 2.67
CA SER A 255 -11.37 -28.23 3.22
C SER A 255 -10.90 -28.23 4.67
N MET A 256 -10.30 -27.12 5.10
CA MET A 256 -9.81 -26.94 6.46
C MET A 256 -10.96 -27.08 7.47
N LEU A 257 -12.04 -26.32 7.27
CA LEU A 257 -13.27 -26.37 8.06
C LEU A 257 -14.52 -26.53 7.19
N PRO A 258 -15.61 -27.16 7.70
CA PRO A 258 -16.91 -27.18 7.04
C PRO A 258 -17.52 -25.76 6.96
N ALA A 259 -18.11 -25.40 5.82
CA ALA A 259 -18.70 -24.07 5.62
C ALA A 259 -19.86 -23.78 6.59
N ASP A 260 -20.71 -24.79 6.85
CA ASP A 260 -21.82 -24.70 7.79
C ASP A 260 -21.39 -24.46 9.23
N LEU A 261 -20.18 -24.91 9.61
CA LEU A 261 -19.60 -24.60 10.92
C LEU A 261 -19.14 -23.15 10.99
N VAL A 262 -18.39 -22.70 9.98
CA VAL A 262 -17.79 -21.36 9.97
C VAL A 262 -18.86 -20.27 9.90
N GLU A 263 -19.98 -20.54 9.23
CA GLU A 263 -21.12 -19.60 9.16
C GLU A 263 -21.86 -19.39 10.48
N GLN A 264 -21.71 -20.28 11.46
CA GLN A 264 -22.34 -20.14 12.78
C GLN A 264 -21.72 -19.00 13.61
N TYR A 265 -20.54 -18.53 13.25
CA TYR A 265 -19.77 -17.58 14.04
C TYR A 265 -19.61 -16.22 13.36
N GLU A 266 -19.51 -15.18 14.20
CA GLU A 266 -19.28 -13.80 13.79
C GLU A 266 -17.77 -13.51 13.64
N ILE A 267 -17.26 -13.81 12.44
CA ILE A 267 -15.88 -13.58 12.01
C ILE A 267 -15.85 -12.88 10.62
N SER A 268 -14.69 -12.35 10.23
CA SER A 268 -14.50 -11.63 8.95
C SER A 268 -15.02 -12.45 7.76
N PRO A 269 -15.76 -11.83 6.82
CA PRO A 269 -16.22 -12.51 5.60
C PRO A 269 -15.08 -13.14 4.79
N PHE A 270 -13.93 -12.46 4.69
CA PHE A 270 -12.74 -13.04 4.05
C PHE A 270 -12.25 -14.27 4.81
N GLY A 271 -12.19 -14.17 6.15
CA GLY A 271 -11.83 -15.29 7.02
C GLY A 271 -12.77 -16.50 6.86
N LYS A 272 -14.08 -16.27 6.75
CA LYS A 272 -15.05 -17.33 6.47
C LYS A 272 -14.78 -18.03 5.15
N ALA A 273 -14.59 -17.24 4.09
CA ALA A 273 -14.36 -17.76 2.75
C ALA A 273 -13.03 -18.52 2.67
N PHE A 274 -11.97 -18.01 3.32
CA PHE A 274 -10.68 -18.68 3.39
C PHE A 274 -10.75 -20.00 4.18
N LEU A 275 -11.26 -19.99 5.42
CA LEU A 275 -11.31 -21.19 6.27
C LEU A 275 -12.17 -22.33 5.70
N SER A 276 -13.21 -21.99 4.94
CA SER A 276 -14.08 -22.99 4.29
C SER A 276 -13.52 -23.51 2.96
N SER A 277 -12.57 -22.80 2.33
CA SER A 277 -12.03 -23.15 1.00
C SER A 277 -10.60 -23.66 1.03
N ALA A 278 -9.80 -23.24 2.01
CA ALA A 278 -8.39 -23.60 2.13
C ALA A 278 -8.21 -25.11 2.33
N SER A 279 -7.21 -25.67 1.66
CA SER A 279 -6.86 -27.09 1.80
C SER A 279 -6.38 -27.39 3.23
N ARG A 280 -6.81 -28.52 3.78
CA ARG A 280 -6.34 -29.01 5.07
C ARG A 280 -4.86 -29.45 4.97
N PRO A 281 -3.95 -28.93 5.82
CA PRO A 281 -2.58 -29.40 5.86
C PRO A 281 -2.47 -30.85 6.29
N ARG A 282 -1.42 -31.52 5.83
CA ARG A 282 -1.03 -32.87 6.28
C ARG A 282 0.05 -32.85 7.36
N CYS A 283 0.61 -31.67 7.61
CA CYS A 283 1.49 -31.41 8.72
C CYS A 283 0.71 -30.77 9.87
N ARG A 284 1.27 -30.83 11.06
CA ARG A 284 0.72 -30.14 12.24
C ARG A 284 1.07 -28.66 12.22
N PHE A 285 2.31 -28.34 11.82
CA PHE A 285 2.86 -26.99 11.84
C PHE A 285 3.08 -26.45 10.44
N VAL A 286 2.45 -25.31 10.15
CA VAL A 286 2.55 -24.62 8.86
C VAL A 286 3.51 -23.42 8.90
N ALA A 287 3.86 -22.97 10.10
CA ALA A 287 4.85 -21.93 10.37
C ALA A 287 5.36 -22.09 11.83
N PRO A 288 6.39 -21.35 12.28
CA PRO A 288 6.94 -21.48 13.62
C PRO A 288 5.89 -21.39 14.74
N GLY A 289 5.53 -22.55 15.31
CA GLY A 289 4.51 -22.69 16.36
C GLY A 289 3.06 -22.40 15.96
N LEU A 290 2.76 -22.23 14.66
CA LEU A 290 1.39 -22.05 14.16
C LEU A 290 0.83 -23.35 13.59
N THR A 291 -0.44 -23.59 13.88
CA THR A 291 -1.19 -24.78 13.47
C THR A 291 -2.43 -24.38 12.68
N THR A 292 -3.18 -25.37 12.20
CA THR A 292 -4.52 -25.16 11.63
C THR A 292 -5.61 -25.69 12.54
N PHE A 293 -6.80 -25.13 12.41
CA PHE A 293 -7.96 -25.61 13.15
C PHE A 293 -8.41 -27.00 12.72
N THR A 294 -8.75 -27.81 13.71
CA THR A 294 -9.78 -28.85 13.60
C THR A 294 -11.15 -28.26 13.94
N THR A 295 -12.23 -28.91 13.50
CA THR A 295 -13.62 -28.55 13.87
C THR A 295 -13.76 -28.34 15.38
N ASP A 296 -13.29 -29.29 16.19
CA ASP A 296 -13.40 -29.22 17.64
C ASP A 296 -12.60 -28.06 18.24
N SER A 297 -11.37 -27.85 17.78
CA SER A 297 -10.53 -26.75 18.29
C SER A 297 -11.07 -25.37 17.90
N PHE A 298 -11.70 -25.26 16.72
CA PHE A 298 -12.31 -24.03 16.26
C PHE A 298 -13.53 -23.68 17.12
N SER A 299 -14.49 -24.61 17.24
CA SER A 299 -15.66 -24.42 18.11
C SER A 299 -15.26 -24.14 19.54
N SER A 300 -14.31 -24.90 20.09
CA SER A 300 -13.84 -24.70 21.46
C SER A 300 -13.27 -23.29 21.69
N LEU A 301 -12.50 -22.75 20.74
CA LEU A 301 -11.96 -21.39 20.84
C LEU A 301 -13.06 -20.34 20.75
N MET A 302 -13.98 -20.48 19.80
CA MET A 302 -15.05 -19.51 19.56
C MET A 302 -16.08 -19.49 20.70
N ASP A 303 -16.43 -20.66 21.22
CA ASP A 303 -17.40 -20.83 22.31
C ASP A 303 -16.82 -20.41 23.67
N ALA A 304 -15.50 -20.48 23.85
CA ALA A 304 -14.82 -20.06 25.07
C ALA A 304 -14.73 -18.52 25.23
N GLU A 305 -15.01 -17.77 24.16
CA GLU A 305 -14.91 -16.31 24.21
C GLU A 305 -16.10 -15.69 24.97
N ASP A 306 -15.77 -14.90 26.00
CA ASP A 306 -16.75 -14.16 26.80
C ASP A 306 -17.50 -13.12 25.95
N ASP A 307 -18.82 -13.06 26.09
CA ASP A 307 -19.70 -12.02 25.51
C ASP A 307 -19.28 -10.60 25.93
N ALA A 308 -18.66 -10.46 27.10
CA ALA A 308 -18.10 -9.22 27.61
C ALA A 308 -16.71 -8.88 27.05
N SER A 309 -16.12 -9.73 26.20
CA SER A 309 -14.80 -9.47 25.61
C SER A 309 -14.78 -8.16 24.82
N PRO A 310 -13.64 -7.44 24.80
CA PRO A 310 -13.52 -6.21 24.03
C PRO A 310 -13.87 -6.40 22.55
N ARG A 311 -13.48 -7.54 21.96
CA ARG A 311 -13.79 -7.89 20.57
C ARG A 311 -15.29 -7.97 20.33
N ARG A 312 -16.02 -8.79 21.12
CA ARG A 312 -17.48 -8.94 20.97
C ARG A 312 -18.23 -7.63 21.24
N ARG A 313 -17.80 -6.84 22.22
CA ARG A 313 -18.40 -5.51 22.47
C ARG A 313 -18.17 -4.54 21.32
N PHE A 314 -16.96 -4.52 20.77
CA PHE A 314 -16.64 -3.68 19.61
C PHE A 314 -17.52 -4.07 18.41
N ASN A 315 -17.59 -5.37 18.13
CA ASN A 315 -18.43 -5.91 17.07
C ASN A 315 -19.92 -5.60 17.26
N ALA A 316 -20.45 -5.73 18.48
CA ALA A 316 -21.84 -5.42 18.78
C ALA A 316 -22.18 -3.93 18.61
N SER A 317 -21.18 -3.05 18.66
CA SER A 317 -21.35 -1.61 18.40
C SER A 317 -21.15 -1.24 16.93
N ALA A 318 -20.65 -2.16 16.11
CA ALA A 318 -20.42 -1.90 14.69
C ALA A 318 -21.75 -1.95 13.91
N PRO A 319 -21.90 -1.15 12.84
CA PRO A 319 -23.07 -1.24 11.97
C PRO A 319 -23.28 -2.68 11.48
N GLU A 320 -24.54 -3.10 11.39
CA GLU A 320 -24.89 -4.42 10.87
C GLU A 320 -24.31 -4.58 9.45
N GLY A 321 -23.60 -5.70 9.21
CA GLY A 321 -22.93 -5.94 7.93
C GLY A 321 -21.58 -5.22 7.74
N SER A 322 -21.06 -4.51 8.75
CA SER A 322 -19.77 -3.80 8.66
C SER A 322 -18.54 -4.71 8.49
N GLY A 323 -18.67 -6.03 8.69
CA GLY A 323 -17.59 -6.99 8.44
C GLY A 323 -16.38 -6.90 9.38
N MET A 324 -16.41 -6.01 10.39
CA MET A 324 -15.28 -5.59 11.24
C MET A 324 -14.66 -6.66 12.15
N PHE A 325 -15.02 -7.92 11.98
CA PHE A 325 -14.67 -8.99 12.89
C PHE A 325 -13.27 -9.52 12.59
N ALA A 326 -12.28 -9.21 13.43
CA ALA A 326 -11.00 -9.90 13.38
C ALA A 326 -11.21 -11.43 13.46
N CYS A 327 -10.51 -12.18 12.61
CA CYS A 327 -10.64 -13.63 12.50
C CYS A 327 -9.27 -14.28 12.68
N CYS A 328 -9.14 -15.17 13.66
CA CYS A 328 -7.96 -16.02 13.75
C CYS A 328 -8.03 -17.04 12.61
N LEU A 329 -7.02 -17.08 11.75
CA LEU A 329 -6.91 -18.09 10.69
C LEU A 329 -6.07 -19.28 11.14
N LEU A 330 -4.91 -18.99 11.75
CA LEU A 330 -3.94 -19.99 12.17
C LEU A 330 -3.61 -19.79 13.65
N PRO A 331 -4.14 -20.63 14.55
CA PRO A 331 -3.86 -20.50 15.97
C PRO A 331 -2.43 -20.95 16.28
N SER A 332 -1.80 -20.26 17.22
CA SER A 332 -0.59 -20.75 17.86
C SER A 332 -0.90 -21.95 18.76
N VAL A 333 0.09 -22.83 18.95
CA VAL A 333 0.01 -23.91 19.96
C VAL A 333 -0.07 -23.39 21.39
N THR A 334 0.36 -22.15 21.64
CA THR A 334 0.25 -21.52 22.95
C THR A 334 -1.16 -21.04 23.21
N ASP A 335 -1.67 -21.27 24.42
CA ASP A 335 -3.09 -21.04 24.71
C ASP A 335 -3.50 -19.57 24.81
N THR A 336 -2.71 -18.76 25.49
CA THR A 336 -3.02 -17.35 25.70
C THR A 336 -1.75 -16.52 25.65
N VAL A 337 -1.89 -15.29 25.15
CA VAL A 337 -0.85 -14.27 25.28
C VAL A 337 -0.60 -14.03 26.77
N SER A 338 0.67 -13.86 27.13
CA SER A 338 1.13 -13.53 28.48
C SER A 338 0.25 -12.46 29.14
N ALA A 339 0.00 -12.61 30.45
CA ALA A 339 -0.68 -11.60 31.25
C ALA A 339 0.13 -10.29 31.36
N THR A 340 1.44 -10.38 31.13
CA THR A 340 2.34 -9.24 30.98
C THR A 340 2.99 -9.32 29.59
N PRO A 341 2.31 -8.80 28.54
CA PRO A 341 2.87 -8.73 27.20
C PRO A 341 4.17 -7.92 27.18
N ASP A 342 5.08 -8.31 26.30
CA ASP A 342 6.31 -7.54 26.07
C ASP A 342 6.03 -6.19 25.42
N ASP A 343 5.00 -6.13 24.56
CA ASP A 343 4.50 -4.88 24.02
C ASP A 343 3.59 -4.19 25.05
N PRO A 344 4.01 -3.05 25.64
CA PRO A 344 3.21 -2.36 26.63
C PRO A 344 1.92 -1.75 26.05
N THR A 345 1.79 -1.68 24.72
CA THR A 345 0.61 -1.18 24.03
C THR A 345 -0.44 -2.25 23.77
N PHE A 346 -0.11 -3.55 23.92
CA PHE A 346 -0.98 -4.69 23.58
C PHE A 346 -2.39 -4.57 24.16
N ASP A 347 -2.50 -4.20 25.44
CA ASP A 347 -3.78 -4.03 26.15
C ASP A 347 -4.20 -2.55 26.34
N ARG A 348 -3.34 -1.60 25.98
CA ARG A 348 -3.60 -0.16 26.19
C ARG A 348 -4.34 0.45 25.02
N GLY A 349 -5.27 1.36 25.28
CA GLY A 349 -5.93 2.14 24.23
C GLY A 349 -6.59 1.24 23.17
N TRP A 350 -6.17 1.34 21.91
CA TRP A 350 -6.61 0.50 20.80
C TRP A 350 -5.67 -0.67 20.50
N GLY A 351 -4.95 -1.15 21.52
CA GLY A 351 -4.02 -2.27 21.41
C GLY A 351 -4.64 -3.55 20.85
N VAL A 352 -3.80 -4.34 20.17
CA VAL A 352 -4.18 -5.55 19.42
C VAL A 352 -4.87 -6.62 20.27
N GLY A 353 -4.66 -6.64 21.60
CA GLY A 353 -5.30 -7.59 22.50
C GLY A 353 -6.83 -7.51 22.47
N LYS A 354 -7.38 -6.34 22.15
CA LYS A 354 -8.84 -6.15 22.02
C LYS A 354 -9.44 -6.83 20.80
N PHE A 355 -8.63 -7.17 19.81
CA PHE A 355 -9.04 -7.79 18.57
C PHE A 355 -8.68 -9.28 18.50
N THR A 356 -8.09 -9.83 19.57
CA THR A 356 -7.79 -11.27 19.69
C THR A 356 -8.96 -12.04 20.28
N ILE A 357 -9.26 -13.19 19.70
CA ILE A 357 -10.30 -14.10 20.21
C ILE A 357 -9.71 -14.80 21.43
N ALA A 358 -10.32 -14.61 22.61
CA ALA A 358 -9.86 -15.19 23.88
C ALA A 358 -8.36 -14.99 24.19
N ARG A 359 -7.75 -13.87 23.75
CA ARG A 359 -6.29 -13.61 23.85
C ARG A 359 -5.42 -14.69 23.21
N ARG A 360 -5.93 -15.42 22.21
CA ARG A 360 -5.20 -16.49 21.52
C ARG A 360 -4.12 -15.89 20.62
N PRO A 361 -2.83 -16.24 20.78
CA PRO A 361 -1.80 -15.90 19.80
C PRO A 361 -2.04 -16.66 18.48
N GLY A 362 -1.61 -16.08 17.37
CA GLY A 362 -1.83 -16.67 16.04
C GLY A 362 -1.80 -15.64 14.90
N LEU A 363 -2.04 -16.11 13.69
CA LEU A 363 -2.26 -15.27 12.52
C LEU A 363 -3.73 -14.88 12.43
N TYR A 364 -3.99 -13.58 12.41
CA TYR A 364 -5.32 -13.01 12.23
C TYR A 364 -5.43 -12.33 10.88
N VAL A 365 -6.65 -12.26 10.35
CA VAL A 365 -7.04 -11.26 9.34
C VAL A 365 -7.93 -10.21 9.97
N GLN A 366 -7.78 -8.98 9.50
CA GLN A 366 -8.58 -7.84 9.94
C GLN A 366 -9.98 -7.87 9.31
N GLY A 367 -10.93 -7.16 9.90
CA GLY A 367 -12.30 -7.09 9.37
C GLY A 367 -12.68 -5.75 8.72
N HIS A 368 -11.80 -4.74 8.77
CA HIS A 368 -12.14 -3.38 8.33
C HIS A 368 -11.73 -3.14 6.86
N GLU A 369 -11.01 -2.04 6.61
CA GLU A 369 -10.55 -1.56 5.29
C GLU A 369 -9.70 -2.58 4.52
N PHE A 370 -8.99 -3.46 5.23
CA PHE A 370 -8.13 -4.47 4.62
C PHE A 370 -8.50 -5.87 5.14
N ALA A 371 -9.59 -6.42 4.61
CA ALA A 371 -10.16 -7.67 5.12
C ALA A 371 -9.26 -8.90 4.92
N ASP A 372 -8.34 -8.84 3.94
CA ASP A 372 -7.27 -9.81 3.71
C ASP A 372 -5.94 -9.42 4.38
N GLY A 373 -5.92 -8.27 5.07
CA GLY A 373 -4.80 -7.75 5.83
C GLY A 373 -4.52 -8.59 7.07
N THR A 374 -3.26 -8.95 7.27
CA THR A 374 -2.83 -9.87 8.31
C THR A 374 -2.26 -9.18 9.53
N LEU A 375 -2.41 -9.85 10.66
CA LEU A 375 -1.83 -9.48 11.94
C LEU A 375 -1.35 -10.74 12.65
N LEU A 376 -0.03 -10.96 12.67
CA LEU A 376 0.57 -12.06 13.42
C LEU A 376 0.88 -11.61 14.86
N ILE A 377 0.34 -12.34 15.82
CA ILE A 377 0.46 -12.06 17.25
C ILE A 377 1.19 -13.21 17.93
N THR A 378 2.32 -12.90 18.56
CA THR A 378 3.11 -13.89 19.30
C THR A 378 2.51 -14.16 20.68
N ASP A 379 2.92 -15.27 21.31
CA ASP A 379 2.58 -15.58 22.71
C ASP A 379 3.12 -14.57 23.72
N ARG A 380 4.15 -13.81 23.33
CA ARG A 380 4.69 -12.67 24.08
C ARG A 380 3.88 -11.38 23.90
N GLY A 381 2.83 -11.41 23.06
CA GLY A 381 1.97 -10.27 22.77
C GLY A 381 2.63 -9.22 21.89
N ILE A 382 3.63 -9.61 21.09
CA ILE A 382 4.22 -8.77 20.05
C ILE A 382 3.36 -8.93 18.79
N ALA A 383 2.92 -7.81 18.22
CA ALA A 383 2.20 -7.73 16.95
C ALA A 383 3.08 -7.20 15.83
N ASN A 384 2.58 -7.23 14.59
CA ASN A 384 3.26 -6.70 13.40
C ASN A 384 4.68 -7.25 13.24
N THR A 385 4.84 -8.55 13.49
CA THR A 385 6.14 -9.22 13.39
C THR A 385 6.68 -9.28 11.97
N TRP A 386 5.82 -9.01 10.98
CA TRP A 386 6.18 -8.77 9.59
C TRP A 386 5.71 -7.37 9.18
N SER A 387 6.53 -6.68 8.40
CA SER A 387 6.26 -5.31 7.95
C SER A 387 6.92 -5.04 6.60
N PHE A 388 6.46 -4.00 5.92
CA PHE A 388 7.20 -3.50 4.76
C PHE A 388 8.40 -2.65 5.21
N THR A 389 9.44 -2.58 4.37
CA THR A 389 10.66 -1.78 4.62
C THR A 389 10.35 -0.29 4.77
N VAL A 390 9.34 0.19 4.06
CA VAL A 390 8.90 1.59 4.04
C VAL A 390 7.39 1.69 3.97
N ARG A 391 6.86 2.92 4.05
CA ARG A 391 5.45 3.21 3.79
C ARG A 391 5.12 2.94 2.32
N ARG A 392 3.87 2.57 2.03
CA ARG A 392 3.37 2.33 0.67
C ARG A 392 3.52 3.59 -0.21
N PRO A 393 4.29 3.56 -1.30
CA PRO A 393 4.53 4.74 -2.14
C PRO A 393 3.32 5.22 -2.96
N TRP A 394 2.31 4.37 -3.15
CA TRP A 394 1.21 4.62 -4.10
C TRP A 394 -0.19 4.62 -3.47
N GLY A 395 -0.30 4.79 -2.15
CA GLY A 395 -1.59 4.79 -1.46
C GLY A 395 -1.44 4.90 0.04
N GLU A 396 -2.50 4.56 0.77
CA GLU A 396 -2.45 4.52 2.23
C GLU A 396 -1.67 3.32 2.74
N GLU A 397 -1.11 3.48 3.94
CA GLU A 397 -0.46 2.39 4.64
C GLU A 397 -1.49 1.29 4.91
N ARG A 398 -1.06 0.04 4.72
CA ARG A 398 -1.90 -1.12 4.96
C ARG A 398 -1.09 -2.26 5.59
N PRO A 399 -1.73 -3.17 6.33
CA PRO A 399 -1.11 -4.42 6.73
C PRO A 399 -0.69 -5.26 5.50
N LEU A 400 0.22 -6.22 5.73
CA LEU A 400 0.55 -7.25 4.75
C LEU A 400 -0.71 -8.05 4.41
N ARG A 401 -0.98 -8.29 3.13
CA ARG A 401 -2.06 -9.20 2.73
C ARG A 401 -1.69 -10.63 3.07
N LEU A 402 -2.69 -11.49 3.19
CA LEU A 402 -2.47 -12.91 3.47
C LEU A 402 -1.56 -13.57 2.42
N VAL A 403 -1.77 -13.27 1.14
CA VAL A 403 -0.89 -13.78 0.06
C VAL A 403 0.56 -13.35 0.26
N GLU A 404 0.83 -12.09 0.61
CA GLU A 404 2.20 -11.57 0.82
C GLU A 404 2.87 -12.22 2.03
N MET A 405 2.11 -12.47 3.10
CA MET A 405 2.60 -13.21 4.26
C MET A 405 2.95 -14.66 3.90
N LEU A 406 2.08 -15.33 3.13
CA LEU A 406 2.27 -16.73 2.72
C LEU A 406 3.44 -16.88 1.75
N ASP A 407 3.60 -15.97 0.79
CA ASP A 407 4.76 -15.93 -0.13
C ASP A 407 6.08 -15.82 0.65
N ALA A 408 6.12 -14.92 1.64
CA ALA A 408 7.30 -14.78 2.49
C ALA A 408 7.58 -16.05 3.32
N TRP A 409 6.54 -16.77 3.75
CA TRP A 409 6.68 -18.04 4.45
C TRP A 409 7.16 -19.16 3.52
N ILE A 410 6.68 -19.19 2.28
CA ILE A 410 7.16 -20.09 1.23
C ILE A 410 8.66 -19.88 1.03
N ASP A 411 9.12 -18.64 0.93
CA ASP A 411 10.53 -18.31 0.78
C ASP A 411 11.36 -18.80 1.97
N CYS A 412 10.90 -18.58 3.21
CA CYS A 412 11.56 -19.10 4.41
C CYS A 412 11.68 -20.63 4.40
N VAL A 413 10.64 -21.35 3.96
CA VAL A 413 10.65 -22.80 3.85
C VAL A 413 11.59 -23.26 2.73
N ARG A 414 11.57 -22.62 1.56
CA ARG A 414 12.40 -23.00 0.40
C ARG A 414 13.87 -22.71 0.62
N SER A 415 14.21 -21.55 1.19
CA SER A 415 15.59 -21.16 1.49
C SER A 415 16.22 -22.00 2.60
N GLY A 416 15.39 -22.62 3.45
CA GLY A 416 15.84 -23.30 4.67
C GLY A 416 16.08 -22.36 5.85
N THR A 417 15.63 -21.11 5.77
CA THR A 417 15.48 -20.25 6.95
C THR A 417 14.59 -20.91 8.00
N TRP A 418 13.54 -21.62 7.55
CA TRP A 418 12.72 -22.46 8.41
C TRP A 418 13.07 -23.95 8.22
N ASP A 419 13.36 -24.60 9.33
CA ASP A 419 13.59 -26.02 9.41
C ASP A 419 12.25 -26.77 9.34
N VAL A 420 12.23 -27.87 8.58
CA VAL A 420 11.06 -28.72 8.38
C VAL A 420 11.39 -30.14 8.85
N GLY A 421 10.54 -30.70 9.71
CA GLY A 421 10.65 -32.06 10.25
C GLY A 421 9.40 -32.91 9.96
N GLU A 422 9.20 -33.99 10.72
CA GLU A 422 8.11 -34.96 10.52
C GLU A 422 6.70 -34.35 10.72
N GLU A 423 6.57 -33.33 11.56
CA GLU A 423 5.28 -32.67 11.84
C GLU A 423 5.09 -31.34 11.08
N GLY A 424 5.98 -31.01 10.13
CA GLY A 424 5.98 -29.73 9.41
C GLY A 424 7.10 -28.79 9.87
N VAL A 425 6.84 -27.48 9.93
CA VAL A 425 7.83 -26.48 10.36
C VAL A 425 8.21 -26.70 11.83
N VAL A 426 9.49 -26.93 12.11
CA VAL A 426 10.02 -27.17 13.48
C VAL A 426 10.75 -25.97 14.07
N THR A 427 11.00 -24.93 13.27
CA THR A 427 11.53 -23.66 13.76
C THR A 427 10.71 -23.13 14.93
N SER A 428 11.41 -22.65 15.97
CA SER A 428 10.79 -22.17 17.20
C SER A 428 9.90 -20.95 16.96
N ASN A 429 8.76 -20.89 17.64
CA ASN A 429 7.85 -19.73 17.60
C ASN A 429 8.53 -18.42 18.07
N ALA A 430 9.58 -18.52 18.88
CA ALA A 430 10.42 -17.39 19.29
C ALA A 430 11.08 -16.67 18.10
N TRP A 431 11.20 -17.33 16.94
CA TRP A 431 11.73 -16.73 15.71
C TRP A 431 10.98 -15.45 15.32
N PHE A 432 9.66 -15.38 15.54
CA PHE A 432 8.87 -14.17 15.27
C PHE A 432 9.12 -13.02 16.25
N ALA A 433 9.71 -13.30 17.41
CA ALA A 433 10.02 -12.29 18.43
C ALA A 433 11.51 -11.94 18.50
N ASP A 434 12.36 -12.69 17.79
CA ASP A 434 13.80 -12.51 17.82
C ASP A 434 14.22 -11.27 17.03
N PRO A 435 14.88 -10.27 17.64
CA PRO A 435 15.39 -9.11 16.92
C PRO A 435 16.38 -9.47 15.80
N GLN A 436 17.09 -10.60 15.88
CA GLN A 436 18.05 -11.03 14.86
C GLN A 436 17.40 -11.44 13.54
N THR A 437 16.12 -11.80 13.57
CA THR A 437 15.35 -12.25 12.39
C THR A 437 14.54 -11.10 11.77
N LYS A 438 14.71 -9.87 12.25
CA LYS A 438 13.89 -8.73 11.80
C LYS A 438 14.04 -8.46 10.30
N ASP A 439 15.26 -8.55 9.79
CA ASP A 439 15.53 -8.29 8.38
C ASP A 439 14.89 -9.36 7.48
N ASP A 440 14.88 -10.63 7.92
CA ASP A 440 14.16 -11.73 7.24
C ASP A 440 12.64 -11.54 7.22
N ARG A 441 12.12 -10.65 8.08
CA ARG A 441 10.68 -10.37 8.25
C ARG A 441 10.25 -9.02 7.69
N THR A 442 11.14 -8.35 6.96
CA THR A 442 10.87 -7.05 6.38
C THR A 442 10.82 -7.17 4.86
N LEU A 443 9.66 -6.88 4.28
CA LEU A 443 9.41 -7.07 2.85
C LEU A 443 9.56 -5.75 2.08
N PRO A 444 10.18 -5.74 0.89
CA PRO A 444 10.07 -4.60 -0.01
C PRO A 444 8.70 -4.59 -0.71
N TRP A 445 8.21 -3.40 -1.04
CA TRP A 445 6.92 -3.23 -1.74
C TRP A 445 6.91 -3.77 -3.18
N LEU A 446 8.08 -3.93 -3.80
CA LEU A 446 8.22 -4.26 -5.22
C LEU A 446 8.74 -5.68 -5.48
N LEU A 447 8.49 -6.64 -4.57
CA LEU A 447 8.94 -8.04 -4.69
C LEU A 447 8.66 -8.70 -6.06
N HIS A 448 7.65 -8.24 -6.81
CA HIS A 448 7.23 -8.82 -8.09
C HIS A 448 7.63 -8.04 -9.36
N PHE A 449 8.50 -7.02 -9.27
CA PHE A 449 8.99 -6.26 -10.44
C PHE A 449 10.49 -6.43 -10.72
N LEU A 450 11.20 -7.18 -9.87
CA LEU A 450 12.64 -7.44 -10.01
C LEU A 450 12.92 -8.76 -10.72
#